data_AF-A0A7X6ZIH3-F1
#
_entry.id   AF-A0A7X6ZIH3-F1
#
_cell.length_a   1.000
_cell.length_b   1.000
_cell.length_c   1.000
_cell.angle_alpha   90.00
_cell.angle_beta   90.00
_cell.angle_gamma   90.00
#
_symmetry.space_group_name_H-M   'P 1'
#
loop_
_entity.id
_entity.type
_entity.pdbx_description
1 polymer ?
#
loop_
_entity_poly.entity_id
_entity_poly.type
_entity_poly.pdbx_seq_one_letter_code
_entity_poly.pdbx_strand_id
1 'polypeptide(L)'
;VLLLARDQLNEAIQQFQLAQRYPRNRVRALYYLGLCFRQKQQLDLAREQLEKAAAEISEMNALKKDIYYELGGILESSGQVREAVNRYYKEIYQADIGYKDIAAKIEAAYKKYPASS
;
A
#
# COMPACT_ATOMS: atom_id res chain seq x y z
N VAL A 1 9.79 25.19 0.45
CA VAL A 1 9.16 24.07 1.21
C VAL A 1 9.15 22.76 0.41
N LEU A 2 8.72 22.74 -0.87
CA LEU A 2 8.67 21.50 -1.69
C LEU A 2 10.04 20.83 -1.96
N LEU A 3 11.11 21.60 -2.14
CA LEU A 3 12.46 21.05 -2.37
C LEU A 3 12.98 20.33 -1.13
N LEU A 4 12.86 20.96 0.04
CA LEU A 4 13.26 20.38 1.33
C LEU A 4 12.56 19.04 1.60
N ALA A 5 11.25 18.96 1.33
CA ALA A 5 10.51 17.71 1.49
C ALA A 5 11.00 16.60 0.53
N ARG A 6 11.45 16.95 -0.69
CA ARG A 6 12.02 15.98 -1.63
C ARG A 6 13.39 15.48 -1.19
N ASP A 7 14.22 16.35 -0.62
CA ASP A 7 15.54 15.97 -0.10
C ASP A 7 15.40 15.05 1.12
N GLN A 8 14.49 15.38 2.03
CA GLN A 8 14.15 14.51 3.18
C GLN A 8 13.63 13.14 2.74
N LEU A 9 12.85 13.07 1.65
CA LEU A 9 12.40 11.78 1.09
C LEU A 9 13.56 10.96 0.51
N ASN A 10 14.54 11.60 -0.13
CA ASN A 10 15.71 10.90 -0.66
C ASN A 10 16.57 10.32 0.47
N GLU A 11 16.81 11.09 1.53
CA GLU A 11 17.52 10.62 2.71
C GLU A 11 16.77 9.47 3.39
N ALA A 12 15.45 9.58 3.56
CA ALA A 12 14.63 8.52 4.13
C ALA A 12 14.73 7.23 3.30
N ILE A 13 14.65 7.33 1.97
CA ILE A 13 14.81 6.18 1.07
C ILE A 13 16.17 5.51 1.27
N GLN A 14 17.26 6.28 1.36
CA GLN A 14 18.59 5.72 1.61
C GLN A 14 18.65 4.97 2.95
N GLN A 15 18.08 5.55 4.01
CA GLN A 15 18.05 4.90 5.33
C GLN A 15 17.25 3.60 5.29
N PHE A 16 16.09 3.57 4.62
CA PHE A 16 15.29 2.35 4.52
C PHE A 16 15.93 1.30 3.60
N GLN A 17 16.64 1.69 2.54
CA GLN A 17 17.44 0.78 1.71
C GLN A 17 18.59 0.11 2.48
N LEU A 18 19.14 0.77 3.49
CA LEU A 18 20.10 0.15 4.42
C LEU A 18 19.37 -0.76 5.41
N ALA A 19 18.26 -0.29 5.99
CA ALA A 19 17.49 -1.03 6.99
C ALA A 19 16.92 -2.36 6.44
N GLN A 20 16.54 -2.43 5.16
CA GLN A 20 15.97 -3.64 4.56
C GLN A 20 16.95 -4.83 4.50
N ARG A 21 18.26 -4.57 4.67
CA ARG A 21 19.30 -5.60 4.72
C ARG A 21 19.25 -6.41 6.01
N TYR A 22 18.58 -5.90 7.05
CA TYR A 22 18.45 -6.55 8.34
C TYR A 22 17.08 -7.26 8.44
N PRO A 23 17.03 -8.60 8.60
CA PRO A 23 15.77 -9.36 8.59
C PRO A 23 14.70 -8.83 9.54
N ARG A 24 15.11 -8.41 10.76
CA ARG A 24 14.19 -7.87 11.79
C ARG A 24 13.47 -6.59 11.36
N ASN A 25 14.08 -5.81 10.49
CA ASN A 25 13.56 -4.50 10.07
C ASN A 25 13.05 -4.52 8.63
N ARG A 26 13.28 -5.61 7.89
CA ARG A 26 13.05 -5.72 6.45
C ARG A 26 11.64 -5.34 6.05
N VAL A 27 10.64 -5.94 6.67
CA VAL A 27 9.22 -5.71 6.32
C VAL A 27 8.83 -4.25 6.53
N ARG A 28 9.22 -3.64 7.66
CA ARG A 28 8.94 -2.23 7.94
C ARG A 28 9.70 -1.31 7.00
N ALA A 29 10.96 -1.62 6.70
CA ALA A 29 11.76 -0.84 5.76
C ALA A 29 11.14 -0.85 4.35
N LEU A 30 10.70 -2.01 3.86
CA LEU A 30 9.99 -2.13 2.58
C LEU A 30 8.68 -1.34 2.57
N TYR A 31 7.91 -1.41 3.65
CA TYR A 31 6.69 -0.61 3.80
C TYR A 31 6.96 0.90 3.67
N TYR A 32 7.93 1.42 4.43
CA TYR A 32 8.27 2.84 4.38
C TYR A 32 8.91 3.28 3.06
N LEU A 33 9.70 2.40 2.40
CA LEU A 33 10.17 2.66 1.04
C LEU A 33 8.99 2.84 0.08
N GLY A 34 7.98 1.97 0.18
CA GLY A 34 6.74 2.08 -0.57
C GLY A 34 6.06 3.44 -0.39
N LEU A 35 5.91 3.88 0.86
CA LEU A 35 5.32 5.19 1.18
C LEU A 35 6.14 6.36 0.62
N CYS A 36 7.47 6.32 0.75
CA CYS A 36 8.34 7.36 0.19
C CYS A 36 8.21 7.45 -1.33
N PHE A 37 8.19 6.32 -2.04
CA PHE A 37 8.00 6.30 -3.49
C PHE A 37 6.61 6.80 -3.90
N ARG A 38 5.55 6.43 -3.15
CA ARG A 38 4.19 6.93 -3.38
C ARG A 38 4.13 8.45 -3.24
N GLN A 39 4.76 9.01 -2.21
CA GLN A 39 4.83 10.45 -1.99
C GLN A 39 5.56 11.17 -3.14
N LYS A 40 6.53 10.50 -3.79
CA LYS A 40 7.23 10.99 -4.98
C LYS A 40 6.49 10.75 -6.30
N GLN A 41 5.26 10.22 -6.27
CA GLN A 41 4.49 9.80 -7.45
C GLN A 41 5.17 8.70 -8.29
N GLN A 42 6.12 7.96 -7.69
CA GLN A 42 6.78 6.81 -8.31
C GLN A 42 5.99 5.54 -7.99
N LEU A 43 4.77 5.45 -8.55
CA LEU A 43 3.77 4.46 -8.15
C LEU A 43 4.20 3.01 -8.43
N ASP A 44 4.96 2.76 -9.50
CA ASP A 44 5.45 1.41 -9.83
C ASP A 44 6.43 0.90 -8.77
N LEU A 45 7.39 1.74 -8.38
CA LEU A 45 8.35 1.42 -7.32
C LEU A 45 7.64 1.27 -5.96
N ALA A 46 6.66 2.12 -5.69
CA ALA A 46 5.87 2.03 -4.46
C ALA A 46 5.15 0.69 -4.36
N ARG A 47 4.49 0.27 -5.44
CA ARG A 47 3.80 -1.02 -5.55
C ARG A 47 4.76 -2.18 -5.33
N GLU A 48 5.91 -2.18 -6.01
CA GLU A 48 6.90 -3.24 -5.91
C GLU A 48 7.40 -3.44 -4.46
N GLN A 49 7.72 -2.35 -3.74
CA GLN A 49 8.20 -2.48 -2.36
C GLN A 49 7.10 -2.95 -1.40
N LEU A 50 5.87 -2.47 -1.59
CA LEU A 50 4.72 -2.88 -0.78
C LEU A 50 4.34 -4.34 -1.04
N GLU A 51 4.36 -4.81 -2.28
CA GLU A 51 4.11 -6.22 -2.61
C GLU A 51 5.17 -7.14 -1.99
N LYS A 52 6.45 -6.74 -2.01
CA LYS A 52 7.51 -7.45 -1.28
C LYS A 52 7.26 -7.48 0.22
N ALA A 53 6.85 -6.36 0.82
CA ALA A 53 6.53 -6.30 2.25
C ALA A 53 5.35 -7.23 2.60
N ALA A 54 4.30 -7.24 1.77
CA ALA A 54 3.14 -8.11 1.93
C ALA A 54 3.48 -9.59 1.88
N ALA A 55 4.37 -10.00 0.98
CA ALA A 55 4.79 -11.39 0.79
C ALA A 55 5.54 -11.96 2.00
N GLU A 56 6.19 -11.11 2.80
CA GLU A 56 6.94 -11.50 3.99
C GLU A 56 6.06 -11.64 5.24
N ILE A 57 4.77 -11.29 5.15
CA ILE A 57 3.80 -11.43 6.24
C ILE A 57 2.77 -12.49 5.86
N SER A 58 2.71 -13.59 6.60
CA SER A 58 1.72 -14.65 6.36
C SER A 58 0.30 -14.19 6.69
N GLU A 59 0.10 -13.71 7.91
CA GLU A 59 -1.22 -13.37 8.47
C GLU A 59 -1.67 -11.95 8.14
N MET A 60 -2.98 -11.72 8.08
CA MET A 60 -3.56 -10.38 7.89
C MET A 60 -3.51 -9.55 9.18
N ASN A 61 -2.30 -9.28 9.67
CA ASN A 61 -2.06 -8.43 10.83
C ASN A 61 -2.20 -6.94 10.51
N ALA A 62 -2.03 -6.07 11.51
CA ALA A 62 -2.14 -4.62 11.35
C ALA A 62 -1.25 -4.06 10.21
N LEU A 63 0.01 -4.51 10.13
CA LEU A 63 0.94 -4.03 9.11
C LEU A 63 0.55 -4.52 7.69
N LYS A 64 0.10 -5.78 7.55
CA LYS A 64 -0.36 -6.28 6.25
C LYS A 64 -1.61 -5.55 5.77
N LYS A 65 -2.53 -5.19 6.67
CA LYS A 65 -3.69 -4.34 6.36
C LYS A 65 -3.25 -2.95 5.89
N ASP A 66 -2.26 -2.33 6.53
CA ASP A 66 -1.70 -1.05 6.07
C ASP A 66 -1.08 -1.18 4.67
N ILE A 67 -0.29 -2.22 4.42
CA ILE A 67 0.33 -2.48 3.11
C ILE A 67 -0.74 -2.66 2.03
N TYR A 68 -1.75 -3.49 2.27
CA TYR A 68 -2.83 -3.76 1.30
C TYR A 68 -3.65 -2.49 1.03
N TYR A 69 -3.86 -1.66 2.05
CA TYR A 69 -4.59 -0.41 1.90
C TYR A 69 -3.82 0.57 0.99
N GLU A 70 -2.51 0.69 1.19
CA GLU A 70 -1.65 1.52 0.34
C GLU A 70 -1.56 0.99 -1.10
N LEU A 71 -1.47 -0.33 -1.28
CA LEU A 71 -1.49 -0.97 -2.60
C LEU A 71 -2.81 -0.73 -3.34
N GLY A 72 -3.95 -0.86 -2.65
CA GLY A 72 -5.26 -0.51 -3.19
C GLY A 72 -5.33 0.96 -3.58
N GLY A 73 -4.82 1.86 -2.73
CA GLY A 73 -4.80 3.30 -3.00
C GLY A 73 -3.93 3.68 -4.22
N ILE A 74 -2.82 2.97 -4.43
CA ILE A 74 -2.00 3.12 -5.64
C ILE A 74 -2.79 2.71 -6.88
N LEU A 75 -3.47 1.56 -6.85
CA LEU A 75 -4.29 1.10 -7.97
C LEU A 75 -5.48 2.03 -8.24
N GLU A 76 -6.14 2.54 -7.20
CA GLU A 76 -7.20 3.55 -7.34
C GLU A 76 -6.68 4.82 -8.02
N SER A 77 -5.49 5.29 -7.62
CA SER A 77 -4.86 6.48 -8.22
C SER A 77 -4.52 6.27 -9.70
N SER A 78 -4.25 5.02 -10.09
CA SER A 78 -4.04 4.61 -11.49
C SER A 78 -5.34 4.26 -12.23
N GLY A 79 -6.52 4.52 -11.65
CA GLY A 79 -7.83 4.25 -12.25
C GLY A 79 -8.28 2.78 -12.21
N GLN A 80 -7.49 1.89 -11.60
CA GLN A 80 -7.69 0.44 -11.56
C GLN A 80 -8.50 0.01 -10.33
N VAL A 81 -9.63 0.69 -10.07
CA VAL A 81 -10.44 0.51 -8.85
C VAL A 81 -10.95 -0.93 -8.68
N ARG A 82 -11.34 -1.61 -9.78
CA ARG A 82 -11.77 -3.02 -9.72
C ARG A 82 -10.64 -3.94 -9.25
N GLU A 83 -9.42 -3.70 -9.70
CA GLU A 83 -8.25 -4.49 -9.27
C GLU A 83 -7.91 -4.20 -7.80
N ALA A 84 -7.99 -2.93 -7.38
CA ALA A 84 -7.79 -2.54 -5.98
C ALA A 84 -8.71 -3.31 -5.02
N VAL A 85 -10.00 -3.41 -5.39
CA VAL A 85 -10.99 -4.17 -4.62
C VAL A 85 -10.67 -5.65 -4.60
N ASN A 86 -10.47 -6.24 -5.78
CA ASN A 86 -10.32 -7.69 -5.92
C ASN A 86 -9.03 -8.23 -5.30
N ARG A 87 -7.94 -7.46 -5.34
CA ARG A 87 -6.63 -7.93 -4.86
C ARG A 87 -6.32 -7.55 -3.42
N TYR A 88 -6.81 -6.40 -2.96
CA TYR A 88 -6.36 -5.83 -1.69
C TYR A 88 -7.50 -5.50 -0.73
N TYR A 89 -8.46 -4.67 -1.15
CA TYR A 89 -9.45 -4.17 -0.20
C TYR A 89 -10.40 -5.24 0.33
N LYS A 90 -10.78 -6.20 -0.51
CA LYS A 90 -11.64 -7.31 -0.08
C LYS A 90 -10.99 -8.17 1.01
N GLU A 91 -9.69 -8.41 0.91
CA GLU A 91 -8.92 -9.18 1.90
C GLU A 91 -8.89 -8.47 3.25
N ILE A 92 -8.71 -7.14 3.24
CA ILE A 92 -8.82 -6.31 4.46
C ILE A 92 -10.23 -6.41 5.04
N TYR A 93 -11.26 -6.21 4.22
CA TYR A 93 -12.66 -6.21 4.66
C TYR A 93 -13.08 -7.54 5.28
N GLN A 94 -12.62 -8.67 4.71
CA GLN A 94 -12.87 -10.00 5.27
C GLN A 94 -12.20 -10.21 6.63
N ALA A 95 -11.02 -9.65 6.83
CA ALA A 95 -10.29 -9.75 8.09
C ALA A 95 -10.77 -8.74 9.15
N ASP A 96 -11.15 -7.53 8.72
CA ASP A 96 -11.51 -6.40 9.57
C ASP A 96 -12.35 -5.36 8.80
N ILE A 97 -13.66 -5.50 8.88
CA ILE A 97 -14.64 -4.59 8.27
C ILE A 97 -14.53 -3.14 8.79
N GLY A 98 -14.05 -2.95 10.03
CA GLY A 98 -13.91 -1.64 10.68
C GLY A 98 -12.60 -0.93 10.34
N TYR A 99 -11.76 -1.52 9.49
CA TYR A 99 -10.47 -0.96 9.16
C TYR A 99 -10.58 0.27 8.24
N LYS A 100 -10.28 1.45 8.79
CA LYS A 100 -10.34 2.75 8.07
C LYS A 100 -11.71 2.91 7.37
N ASP A 101 -11.72 3.27 6.08
CA ASP A 101 -12.90 3.45 5.25
C ASP A 101 -13.12 2.28 4.28
N ILE A 102 -12.62 1.08 4.60
CA ILE A 102 -12.59 -0.05 3.67
C ILE A 102 -13.99 -0.50 3.22
N ALA A 103 -14.97 -0.49 4.14
CA ALA A 103 -16.35 -0.82 3.84
C ALA A 103 -16.93 0.16 2.80
N ALA A 104 -16.75 1.46 3.04
CA ALA A 104 -17.21 2.51 2.12
C ALA A 104 -16.53 2.41 0.75
N LYS A 105 -15.23 2.10 0.69
CA LYS A 105 -14.50 1.89 -0.57
C LYS A 105 -15.06 0.73 -1.39
N ILE A 106 -15.35 -0.41 -0.74
CA ILE A 106 -15.93 -1.59 -1.42
C ILE A 106 -17.35 -1.30 -1.91
N GLU A 107 -18.19 -0.72 -1.05
CA GLU A 107 -19.57 -0.37 -1.42
C GLU A 107 -19.61 0.62 -2.60
N ALA A 108 -18.78 1.67 -2.55
CA ALA A 108 -18.66 2.64 -3.63
C ALA A 108 -18.18 1.98 -4.93
N ALA A 109 -17.23 1.06 -4.85
CA ALA A 109 -16.73 0.33 -6.00
C ALA A 109 -17.80 -0.60 -6.60
N TYR A 110 -18.57 -1.33 -5.81
CA TYR A 110 -19.67 -2.16 -6.31
C TYR A 110 -20.81 -1.35 -6.91
N LYS A 111 -21.10 -0.17 -6.36
CA LYS A 111 -22.08 0.75 -6.97
C LYS A 111 -21.60 1.29 -8.31
N LYS A 112 -20.31 1.64 -8.42
CA LYS A 112 -19.72 2.19 -9.65
C LYS A 112 -19.45 1.12 -10.70
N TYR A 113 -19.14 -0.09 -10.26
CA TYR A 113 -18.81 -1.24 -11.08
C TYR A 113 -19.60 -2.45 -10.59
N PRO A 114 -20.93 -2.47 -10.84
CA PRO A 114 -21.71 -3.65 -10.52
C PRO A 114 -21.09 -4.85 -11.21
N ALA A 115 -21.06 -5.99 -10.53
CA ALA A 115 -20.77 -7.26 -11.17
C ALA A 115 -21.80 -7.40 -12.30
N SER A 116 -21.34 -7.23 -13.53
CA SER A 116 -22.18 -7.27 -14.72
C SER A 116 -22.93 -8.60 -14.73
N SER A 117 -24.27 -8.48 -14.80
CA SER A 117 -25.20 -9.52 -15.24
C SER A 117 -24.79 -10.14 -16.57
#